data_AF-A0A961Y0H7-F1
#
_entry.id   AF-A0A961Y0H7-F1
#
_cell.length_a   1.000
_cell.length_b   1.000
_cell.length_c   1.000
_cell.angle_alpha   90.00
_cell.angle_beta   90.00
_cell.angle_gamma   90.00
#
_symmetry.space_group_name_H-M   'P 1'
#
loop_
_entity.id
_entity.type
_entity.pdbx_description
1 polymer ?
#
loop_
_entity_poly.entity_id
_entity_poly.type
_entity_poly.pdbx_seq_one_letter_code
_entity_poly.pdbx_strand_id
1 'polypeptide(L)'
;VWQPPELAIWPPLLVVAFTGTFSHFCMARALSYAEATVVSPMDFMRLPLTALIGWFIYSEQLDAISVAGAVLILSGNVFNLRRRSTAPTSVTG
;
A
#
# COMPACT_ATOMS: atom_id res chain seq x y z
N VAL A 1 30.01 -3.18 23.96
CA VAL A 1 29.24 -3.90 25.00
C VAL A 1 27.79 -3.93 24.53
N TRP A 2 27.15 -5.09 24.44
CA TRP A 2 25.74 -5.19 24.06
C TRP A 2 24.89 -4.66 25.23
N GLN A 3 24.04 -3.66 24.98
CA GLN A 3 23.10 -3.17 25.98
C GLN A 3 21.76 -3.89 25.77
N PRO A 4 21.20 -4.53 26.81
CA PRO A 4 19.91 -5.19 26.68
C PRO A 4 18.83 -4.16 26.34
N PRO A 5 17.94 -4.48 25.37
CA PRO A 5 16.86 -3.60 25.01
C PRO A 5 15.93 -3.36 26.21
N GLU A 6 15.64 -2.09 26.46
CA GLU A 6 14.71 -1.65 27.50
C GLU A 6 13.34 -2.30 27.31
N LEU A 7 12.63 -2.63 28.40
CA LEU A 7 11.34 -3.33 28.29
C LEU A 7 10.30 -2.53 27.49
N ALA A 8 10.46 -1.20 27.41
CA ALA A 8 9.58 -0.27 26.71
C ALA A 8 9.59 -0.39 25.17
N ILE A 9 10.65 -0.93 24.55
CA ILE A 9 10.73 -1.09 23.08
C ILE A 9 10.11 -2.39 22.57
N TRP A 10 9.79 -3.34 23.45
CA TRP A 10 9.17 -4.61 23.07
C TRP A 10 7.77 -4.45 22.44
N PRO A 11 6.85 -3.61 22.98
CA PRO A 11 5.54 -3.41 22.36
C PRO A 11 5.58 -2.87 20.93
N PRO A 12 6.30 -1.77 20.59
CA PRO A 12 6.38 -1.31 19.21
C PRO A 12 7.09 -2.31 18.29
N LEU A 13 8.08 -3.07 18.79
CA LEU A 13 8.72 -4.16 18.05
C LEU A 13 7.72 -5.24 17.63
N LEU A 14 6.85 -5.67 18.55
CA LEU A 14 5.81 -6.65 18.24
C LEU A 14 4.82 -6.13 17.19
N VAL A 15 4.41 -4.86 17.31
CA VAL A 15 3.49 -4.22 16.34
C VAL A 15 4.11 -4.16 14.94
N VAL A 16 5.38 -3.76 14.83
CA VAL A 16 6.11 -3.72 13.55
C VAL A 16 6.29 -5.12 12.99
N ALA A 17 6.65 -6.10 13.83
CA ALA A 17 6.80 -7.49 13.41
C ALA A 17 5.49 -8.07 12.86
N PHE A 18 4.38 -7.92 13.60
CA PHE A 18 3.06 -8.38 13.16
C PHE A 18 2.61 -7.69 11.87
N THR A 19 2.75 -6.37 11.80
CA THR A 19 2.36 -5.59 10.61
C THR A 19 3.18 -5.97 9.39
N GLY A 20 4.50 -6.17 9.56
CA GLY A 20 5.39 -6.59 8.49
C GLY A 20 5.04 -7.98 7.96
N THR A 21 4.86 -8.96 8.84
CA THR A 21 4.46 -10.32 8.45
C THR A 21 3.09 -10.33 7.78
N PHE A 22 2.13 -9.57 8.30
CA PHE A 22 0.79 -9.47 7.73
C PHE A 22 0.80 -8.82 6.34
N SER A 23 1.63 -7.78 6.14
CA SER A 23 1.81 -7.13 4.84
C SER A 23 2.35 -8.11 3.78
N HIS A 24 3.40 -8.87 4.12
CA HIS A 24 3.93 -9.90 3.21
C HIS A 24 2.93 -11.01 2.91
N PHE A 25 2.16 -11.44 3.92
CA PHE A 25 1.11 -12.44 3.73
C PHE A 25 0.00 -11.93 2.81
N CYS A 26 -0.42 -10.68 2.99
CA CYS A 26 -1.39 -10.01 2.13
C CYS A 26 -0.89 -9.93 0.69
N MET A 27 0.37 -9.55 0.47
CA MET A 27 0.97 -9.45 -0.85
C MET A 27 1.04 -10.81 -1.56
N ALA A 28 1.44 -11.86 -0.84
CA ALA A 28 1.45 -13.22 -1.38
C ALA A 28 0.03 -13.69 -1.76
N ARG A 29 -0.97 -13.40 -0.92
CA ARG A 29 -2.38 -13.67 -1.25
C ARG A 29 -2.86 -12.86 -2.46
N ALA A 30 -2.53 -11.58 -2.54
CA ALA A 30 -2.97 -10.72 -3.64
C ALA A 30 -2.49 -11.23 -5.00
N LEU A 31 -1.25 -11.70 -5.09
CA LEU A 31 -0.69 -12.31 -6.30
C LEU A 31 -1.37 -13.62 -6.69
N SER A 32 -1.96 -14.35 -5.72
CA SER A 32 -2.72 -15.57 -6.00
C SER A 32 -4.14 -15.31 -6.55
N TYR A 33 -4.71 -14.14 -6.27
CA TYR A 33 -6.08 -13.78 -6.67
C TYR A 33 -6.16 -12.79 -7.84
N ALA A 34 -5.10 -12.02 -8.13
CA ALA A 34 -5.07 -11.03 -9.20
C ALA A 34 -3.74 -11.08 -9.95
N GLU A 35 -3.81 -10.91 -11.28
CA GLU A 35 -2.62 -10.83 -12.14
C GLU A 35 -1.68 -9.70 -11.69
N ALA A 36 -0.36 -9.92 -11.82
CA ALA A 36 0.68 -8.97 -11.42
C ALA A 36 0.50 -7.56 -12.02
N THR A 37 -0.14 -7.47 -13.19
CA THR A 37 -0.50 -6.22 -13.90
C THR A 37 -1.43 -5.30 -13.08
N VAL A 38 -2.08 -5.84 -12.06
CA VAL A 38 -3.04 -5.15 -11.18
C VAL A 38 -2.38 -4.79 -9.87
N VAL A 39 -1.54 -5.70 -9.37
CA VAL A 39 -0.82 -5.53 -8.11
C VAL A 39 0.27 -4.46 -8.25
N SER A 40 0.93 -4.37 -9.42
CA SER A 40 1.96 -3.36 -9.70
C SER A 40 1.49 -1.91 -9.50
N PRO A 41 0.37 -1.43 -10.11
CA PRO A 41 -0.14 -0.09 -9.83
C PRO A 41 -0.62 0.09 -8.38
N MET A 42 -1.25 -0.92 -7.77
CA MET A 42 -1.66 -0.84 -6.35
C MET A 42 -0.46 -0.68 -5.40
N ASP A 43 0.65 -1.35 -5.66
CA ASP A 43 1.87 -1.23 -4.84
C ASP A 43 2.46 0.19 -4.91
N PHE A 44 2.37 0.85 -6.06
CA PHE A 44 2.76 2.26 -6.19
C PHE A 44 1.89 3.22 -5.39
N MET A 45 0.66 2.84 -5.01
CA MET A 45 -0.22 3.66 -4.17
C MET A 45 0.35 3.85 -2.76
N ARG A 46 1.31 3.03 -2.32
CA ARG A 46 2.02 3.27 -1.07
C ARG A 46 2.76 4.60 -1.08
N LEU A 47 3.30 5.04 -2.22
CA LEU A 47 4.05 6.29 -2.35
C LEU A 47 3.20 7.54 -2.02
N PRO A 48 2.04 7.76 -2.67
CA PRO A 48 1.16 8.88 -2.30
C PRO A 48 0.62 8.75 -0.88
N LEU A 49 0.33 7.53 -0.40
CA LEU A 49 -0.15 7.32 0.96
C LEU A 49 0.92 7.71 2.00
N THR A 50 2.17 7.29 1.80
CA THR A 50 3.30 7.67 2.67
C THR A 50 3.60 9.16 2.60
N ALA A 51 3.48 9.78 1.43
CA ALA A 51 3.66 11.22 1.27
C ALA A 51 2.57 12.01 2.03
N LEU A 52 1.32 11.54 1.98
CA LEU A 52 0.20 12.15 2.70
C LEU A 52 0.34 11.99 4.22
N ILE A 53 0.77 10.81 4.69
CA ILE A 53 1.06 10.55 6.10
C ILE A 53 2.26 11.40 6.57
N GLY A 54 3.31 11.51 5.76
CA GLY A 54 4.47 12.36 6.04
C GLY A 54 4.10 13.83 6.17
N TRP A 55 3.30 14.34 5.22
CA TRP A 55 2.72 15.68 5.30
C TRP A 55 1.89 15.88 6.57
N PHE A 56 1.05 14.91 6.93
CA PHE A 56 0.16 15.03 8.08
C PHE A 56 0.89 14.95 9.42
N ILE A 57 1.88 14.06 9.56
CA ILE A 57 2.61 13.83 10.82
C ILE A 57 3.75 14.84 10.99
N TYR A 58 4.49 15.14 9.92
CA TYR A 58 5.69 15.99 9.98
C TYR A 58 5.44 17.43 9.50
N SER A 59 4.23 17.77 9.01
CA SER A 59 3.90 19.09 8.43
C SER A 59 4.86 19.53 7.32
N GLU A 60 5.53 18.57 6.68
CA GLU A 60 6.54 18.80 5.65
C GLU A 60 5.88 19.36 4.40
N GLN A 61 6.43 20.37 3.73
CA GLN A 61 5.81 20.95 2.54
C GLN A 61 5.76 19.95 1.38
N LEU A 62 4.55 19.51 1.03
CA LEU A 62 4.31 18.73 -0.17
C LEU A 62 4.62 19.60 -1.39
N ASP A 63 5.72 19.28 -2.07
CA ASP A 63 6.07 19.93 -3.33
C ASP A 63 5.04 19.60 -4.43
N ALA A 64 4.84 20.55 -5.35
CA ALA A 64 3.87 20.42 -6.44
C ALA A 64 4.14 19.18 -7.31
N ILE A 65 5.40 18.78 -7.45
CA ILE A 65 5.81 17.58 -8.19
C ILE A 65 5.33 16.30 -7.50
N SER A 66 5.40 16.24 -6.16
CA SER A 66 4.91 15.09 -5.37
C SER A 66 3.39 14.94 -5.50
N VAL A 67 2.65 16.05 -5.52
CA VAL A 67 1.19 16.04 -5.74
C VAL A 67 0.86 15.58 -7.16
N ALA A 68 1.59 16.06 -8.17
CA ALA A 68 1.40 15.62 -9.55
C ALA A 68 1.65 14.12 -9.73
N GLY A 69 2.71 13.59 -9.11
CA GLY A 69 3.01 12.16 -9.08
C GLY A 69 1.92 11.34 -8.40
N ALA A 70 1.40 11.83 -7.27
CA ALA A 70 0.29 11.20 -6.55
C ALA A 70 -0.97 11.08 -7.41
N VAL A 71 -1.36 12.17 -8.09
CA VAL A 71 -2.53 12.19 -9.00
C VAL A 71 -2.32 11.23 -10.17
N LEU A 72 -1.12 11.18 -10.74
CA LEU A 72 -0.80 10.28 -11.86
C LEU A 72 -0.93 8.81 -11.44
N ILE A 73 -0.38 8.42 -10.29
CA ILE A 73 -0.51 7.06 -9.73
C ILE A 73 -1.98 6.71 -9.46
N LEU A 74 -2.73 7.64 -8.86
CA LEU A 74 -4.15 7.44 -8.55
C LEU A 74 -4.99 7.23 -9.81
N SER A 75 -4.74 8.04 -10.84
CA SER A 75 -5.43 7.93 -12.14
C SER A 75 -5.16 6.60 -12.83
N GLY A 76 -3.91 6.10 -12.78
CA GLY A 76 -3.52 4.79 -13.30
C GLY A 76 -4.23 3.64 -12.58
N ASN A 77 -4.36 3.72 -11.25
CA ASN A 77 -5.12 2.76 -10.45
C ASN A 77 -6.60 2.72 -10.85
N VAL A 78 -7.26 3.88 -10.92
CA VAL A 78 -8.68 3.99 -11.27
C VAL A 78 -8.92 3.46 -12.69
N PHE A 79 -8.02 3.74 -13.64
CA PHE A 79 -8.11 3.20 -15.00
C PHE A 79 -7.97 1.68 -15.04
N ASN A 80 -7.05 1.10 -14.26
CA ASN A 80 -6.88 -0.35 -14.15
C ASN A 80 -8.13 -1.03 -13.55
N LEU A 81 -8.74 -0.41 -12.53
CA LEU A 81 -10.00 -0.89 -11.93
C LEU A 81 -11.18 -0.83 -12.90
N ARG A 82 -11.31 0.27 -13.67
CA ARG A 82 -12.40 0.46 -14.65
C ARG A 82 -12.38 -0.56 -15.78
N ARG A 83 -11.21 -1.07 -16.19
CA ARG A 83 -11.11 -2.15 -17.19
C ARG A 83 -11.69 -3.49 -16.70
N ARG A 84 -12.01 -3.62 -15.42
CA ARG A 84 -12.57 -4.83 -14.80
C ARG A 84 -14.10 -4.85 -14.76
N SER A 85 -14.78 -3.81 -15.24
CA SER A 85 -16.24 -3.68 -15.18
C SER A 85 -17.04 -4.44 -16.25
N THR A 86 -16.45 -5.44 -16.92
CA THR A 86 -17.19 -6.27 -17.89
C THR A 86 -16.90 -7.76 -17.70
N ALA A 87 -17.56 -8.37 -16.72
CA ALA A 87 -17.97 -9.76 -16.83
C ALA A 87 -19.22 -9.99 -15.94
N PRO A 88 -20.43 -9.67 -16.43
CA PRO A 88 -21.63 -10.26 -15.87
C PRO A 88 -21.65 -11.72 -16.32
N THR A 89 -21.06 -12.63 -15.53
CA THR A 89 -21.33 -14.06 -15.70
C THR A 89 -22.73 -14.30 -15.14
N SER A 90 -23.73 -14.15 -16.00
CA SER A 90 -25.05 -14.75 -15.79
C SER A 90 -24.83 -16.27 -15.80
N VAL A 91 -24.70 -16.84 -14.61
CA VAL A 91 -24.83 -18.28 -14.40
C VAL A 91 -26.33 -18.56 -14.52
N THR A 92 -26.78 -18.80 -15.75
CA THR A 92 -28.12 -19.30 -16.04
C THR A 92 -28.14 -20.80 -15.67
N GLY A 93 -29.00 -21.15 -14.71
CA GLY A 93 -29.42 -22.53 -14.47
C GLY A 93 -30.55 -22.96 -15.40
#